data_AF-A0A142B6D2-F1
#
_entry.id   AF-A0A142B6D2-F1
#
_cell.length_a   1.000
_cell.length_b   1.000
_cell.length_c   1.000
_cell.angle_alpha   90.00
_cell.angle_beta   90.00
_cell.angle_gamma   90.00
#
_symmetry.space_group_name_H-M   'P 1'
#
loop_
_entity.id
_entity.type
_entity.pdbx_description
1 polymer ?
#
loop_
_entity_poly.entity_id
_entity_poly.type
_entity_poly.pdbx_seq_one_letter_code
_entity_poly.pdbx_strand_id
1 'polypeptide(L)'
;MEMTNLKKGDLLFQLRSGGELEYAISRVFAGYNGMLLNHVAIYCGDNHGQGQVVEATMPQVRCIDLKHFLERSVVDTSGRHCVVQARLLPEFQHLTDSAVEFVLKQLNKPYDSDYNGRCKGWYCSELVLEAWRQANHGRFVFPQTPMGFRDMETGKLLPYWIQHYKKTGQPIPEGKPGSHPALVSCSEKLEILNVIGQLPSRLESLSIFKPPLQTV
;
A
#
# COMPACT_ATOMS: atom_id res chain seq x y z
N MET A 1 22.25 1.40 0.14
CA MET A 1 22.03 1.65 1.58
C MET A 1 20.86 0.79 1.96
N GLU A 2 21.10 -0.23 2.79
CA GLU A 2 20.06 -1.17 3.23
C GLU A 2 19.13 -0.47 4.23
N MET A 3 17.91 -1.00 4.38
CA MET A 3 16.95 -0.51 5.37
C MET A 3 17.45 -0.87 6.77
N THR A 4 17.77 0.13 7.58
CA THR A 4 18.32 -0.06 8.92
C THR A 4 17.29 0.26 10.00
N ASN A 5 17.47 -0.31 11.21
CA ASN A 5 16.62 -0.04 12.38
C ASN A 5 15.12 -0.35 12.16
N LEU A 6 14.82 -1.39 11.39
CA LEU A 6 13.48 -1.94 11.28
C LEU A 6 13.02 -2.45 12.65
N LYS A 7 11.79 -2.14 12.99
CA LYS A 7 11.13 -2.71 14.17
C LYS A 7 9.80 -3.29 13.75
N LYS A 8 9.43 -4.39 14.40
CA LYS A 8 8.10 -4.99 14.30
C LYS A 8 7.04 -3.88 14.37
N GLY A 9 6.09 -3.89 13.44
CA GLY A 9 5.06 -2.85 13.28
C GLY A 9 5.39 -1.73 12.31
N ASP A 10 6.63 -1.62 11.82
CA ASP A 10 6.96 -0.64 10.79
C ASP A 10 6.12 -0.88 9.53
N LEU A 11 5.61 0.21 8.96
CA LEU A 11 4.92 0.23 7.68
C LEU A 11 5.91 0.52 6.57
N LEU A 12 5.89 -0.33 5.55
CA LEU A 12 6.77 -0.21 4.40
C LEU A 12 5.93 0.08 3.15
N PHE A 13 6.11 1.26 2.56
CA PHE A 13 5.38 1.68 1.36
C PHE A 13 6.25 1.60 0.13
N GLN A 14 5.64 1.25 -1.00
CA GLN A 14 6.32 1.11 -2.28
C GLN A 14 5.49 1.73 -3.41
N LEU A 15 6.21 2.13 -4.46
CA LEU A 15 5.69 2.06 -5.81
C LEU A 15 6.19 0.75 -6.41
N ARG A 16 5.32 -0.25 -6.46
CA ARG A 16 5.62 -1.51 -7.15
C ARG A 16 5.56 -1.29 -8.65
N SER A 17 6.60 -1.78 -9.34
CA SER A 17 6.54 -1.96 -10.78
C SER A 17 5.58 -3.11 -11.10
N GLY A 18 4.87 -3.00 -12.22
CA GLY A 18 3.82 -3.96 -12.56
C GLY A 18 3.06 -3.55 -13.80
N GLY A 19 1.81 -3.99 -13.87
CA GLY A 19 0.92 -3.76 -15.01
C GLY A 19 0.00 -2.56 -14.82
N GLU A 20 -1.12 -2.59 -15.54
CA GLU A 20 -2.12 -1.53 -15.52
C GLU A 20 -2.73 -1.29 -14.13
N LEU A 21 -2.83 -2.33 -13.27
CA LEU A 21 -3.34 -2.20 -11.90
C LEU A 21 -2.41 -1.36 -11.03
N GLU A 22 -1.12 -1.72 -10.97
CA GLU A 22 -0.12 -0.97 -10.20
C GLU A 22 -0.04 0.49 -10.64
N TYR A 23 -0.16 0.75 -11.96
CA TYR A 23 -0.25 2.10 -12.51
C TYR A 23 -1.55 2.79 -12.11
N ALA A 24 -2.71 2.13 -12.25
CA ALA A 24 -3.99 2.75 -11.92
C ALA A 24 -4.07 3.16 -10.44
N ILE A 25 -3.56 2.33 -9.53
CA ILE A 25 -3.50 2.65 -8.10
C ILE A 25 -2.58 3.85 -7.84
N SER A 26 -1.37 3.88 -8.43
CA SER A 26 -0.39 4.95 -8.16
C SER A 26 -0.85 6.34 -8.64
N ARG A 27 -1.86 6.40 -9.50
CA ARG A 27 -2.40 7.64 -10.10
C ARG A 27 -3.60 8.23 -9.37
N VAL A 28 -4.13 7.56 -8.35
CA VAL A 28 -5.35 8.03 -7.65
C VAL A 28 -5.04 9.12 -6.63
N PHE A 29 -3.96 8.97 -5.86
CA PHE A 29 -3.61 9.90 -4.78
C PHE A 29 -2.11 10.11 -4.70
N ALA A 30 -1.72 11.33 -4.32
CA ALA A 30 -0.35 11.65 -3.95
C ALA A 30 -0.09 11.22 -2.50
N GLY A 31 0.98 10.47 -2.28
CA GLY A 31 1.42 10.05 -0.96
C GLY A 31 2.33 11.07 -0.29
N TYR A 32 3.06 10.64 0.74
CA TYR A 32 4.04 11.46 1.45
C TYR A 32 4.97 12.18 0.46
N ASN A 33 5.12 13.50 0.60
CA ASN A 33 5.88 14.37 -0.31
C ASN A 33 5.55 14.20 -1.80
N GLY A 34 4.31 13.83 -2.14
CA GLY A 34 3.86 13.68 -3.51
C GLY A 34 4.20 12.33 -4.15
N MET A 35 4.75 11.36 -3.41
CA MET A 35 5.18 10.06 -3.95
C MET A 35 4.01 9.22 -4.49
N LEU A 36 4.23 8.52 -5.59
CA LEU A 36 3.22 7.70 -6.28
C LEU A 36 3.10 6.29 -5.68
N LEU A 37 2.76 6.19 -4.39
CA LEU A 37 2.72 4.91 -3.66
C LEU A 37 1.49 4.07 -4.04
N ASN A 38 1.68 2.80 -4.36
CA ASN A 38 0.61 1.86 -4.72
C ASN A 38 0.53 0.61 -3.83
N HIS A 39 1.43 0.46 -2.87
CA HIS A 39 1.45 -0.70 -1.99
C HIS A 39 1.98 -0.37 -0.60
N VAL A 40 1.53 -1.14 0.40
CA VAL A 40 1.99 -1.09 1.79
C VAL A 40 2.05 -2.48 2.38
N ALA A 41 3.05 -2.74 3.24
CA ALA A 41 3.19 -3.96 4.02
C ALA A 41 3.57 -3.62 5.46
N ILE A 42 3.45 -4.60 6.36
CA ILE A 42 3.80 -4.49 7.77
C ILE A 42 5.01 -5.37 8.03
N TYR A 43 6.09 -4.81 8.58
CA TYR A 43 7.24 -5.60 9.01
C TYR A 43 6.93 -6.30 10.33
N CYS A 44 7.12 -7.62 10.38
CA CYS A 44 6.72 -8.46 11.51
C CYS A 44 7.88 -8.85 12.43
N GLY A 45 9.11 -8.44 12.09
CA GLY A 45 10.34 -8.84 12.78
C GLY A 45 11.19 -9.80 11.94
N ASP A 46 12.25 -10.29 12.56
CA ASP A 46 13.16 -11.25 11.94
C ASP A 46 12.77 -12.69 12.29
N ASN A 47 12.91 -13.58 11.32
CA ASN A 47 12.82 -15.03 11.49
C ASN A 47 14.12 -15.66 10.98
N HIS A 48 14.87 -16.33 11.86
CA HIS A 48 16.18 -16.92 11.52
C HIS A 48 17.16 -15.97 10.81
N GLY A 49 17.18 -14.69 11.22
CA GLY A 49 18.04 -13.66 10.63
C GLY A 49 17.54 -13.08 9.31
N GLN A 50 16.32 -13.43 8.90
CA GLN A 50 15.67 -12.87 7.71
C GLN A 50 14.45 -12.05 8.13
N GLY A 51 14.45 -10.76 7.78
CA GLY A 51 13.30 -9.89 7.99
C GLY A 51 12.06 -10.41 7.27
N GLN A 52 10.91 -10.33 7.93
CA GLN A 52 9.63 -10.80 7.40
C GLN A 52 8.64 -9.64 7.30
N VAL A 53 7.85 -9.62 6.23
CA VAL A 53 6.75 -8.68 6.06
C VAL A 53 5.46 -9.42 5.75
N VAL A 54 4.35 -8.92 6.27
CA VAL A 54 3.01 -9.37 5.89
C VAL A 54 2.39 -8.34 4.96
N GLU A 55 1.86 -8.83 3.83
CA GLU A 55 1.19 -8.02 2.82
C GLU A 55 -0.05 -8.74 2.28
N ALA A 56 -1.04 -7.95 1.86
CA ALA A 56 -2.14 -8.44 1.04
C ALA A 56 -1.84 -8.17 -0.43
N THR A 57 -1.66 -9.23 -1.22
CA THR A 57 -1.47 -9.17 -2.68
C THR A 57 -2.19 -10.34 -3.33
N MET A 58 -2.46 -10.31 -4.64
CA MET A 58 -3.03 -11.47 -5.32
C MET A 58 -2.12 -12.72 -5.16
N PRO A 59 -2.68 -13.90 -4.85
CA PRO A 59 -4.11 -14.17 -4.63
C PRO A 59 -4.59 -14.01 -3.16
N GLN A 60 -3.68 -13.81 -2.20
CA GLN A 60 -3.98 -13.86 -0.77
C GLN A 60 -2.98 -13.08 0.10
N VAL A 61 -3.35 -12.83 1.36
CA VAL A 61 -2.44 -12.35 2.40
C VAL A 61 -1.32 -13.37 2.64
N ARG A 62 -0.08 -12.88 2.67
CA ARG A 62 1.11 -13.72 2.79
C ARG A 62 2.18 -13.07 3.65
N CYS A 63 3.02 -13.90 4.25
CA CYS A 63 4.27 -13.52 4.87
C CYS A 63 5.39 -13.83 3.87
N ILE A 64 6.24 -12.85 3.57
CA ILE A 64 7.38 -13.03 2.67
C ILE A 64 8.63 -12.41 3.28
N ASP A 65 9.79 -12.84 2.78
CA ASP A 65 11.05 -12.21 3.17
C ASP A 65 11.07 -10.76 2.72
N LEU A 66 11.65 -9.92 3.57
CA LEU A 66 11.86 -8.51 3.32
C LEU A 66 12.60 -8.30 1.99
N LYS A 67 13.62 -9.12 1.69
CA LYS A 67 14.37 -9.04 0.44
C LYS A 67 13.43 -9.18 -0.78
N HIS A 68 12.59 -10.20 -0.79
CA HIS A 68 11.60 -10.42 -1.86
C HIS A 68 10.59 -9.28 -1.96
N PHE A 69 10.23 -8.67 -0.83
CA PHE A 69 9.39 -7.47 -0.82
C PHE A 69 10.09 -6.28 -1.49
N LEU A 70 11.35 -6.00 -1.13
CA LEU A 70 12.14 -4.91 -1.69
C LEU A 70 12.32 -5.04 -3.21
N GLU A 71 12.59 -6.25 -3.70
CA GLU A 71 12.81 -6.57 -5.12
C GLU A 71 11.60 -6.23 -6.03
N ARG A 72 10.40 -6.10 -5.45
CA ARG A 72 9.17 -5.74 -6.19
C ARG A 72 8.94 -4.25 -6.32
N SER A 73 9.73 -3.42 -5.65
CA SER A 73 9.67 -1.98 -5.83
C SER A 73 10.38 -1.53 -7.10
N VAL A 74 9.97 -0.39 -7.65
CA VAL A 74 10.75 0.30 -8.67
C VAL A 74 12.18 0.56 -8.19
N VAL A 75 13.10 0.63 -9.14
CA VAL A 75 14.50 0.99 -8.91
C VAL A 75 14.76 2.40 -9.38
N ASP A 76 15.58 3.15 -8.64
CA ASP A 76 16.04 4.47 -9.07
C ASP A 76 17.17 4.37 -10.12
N THR A 77 17.65 5.52 -10.60
CA THR A 77 18.73 5.62 -11.60
C THR A 77 20.07 5.04 -11.12
N SER A 78 20.22 4.82 -9.81
CA SER A 78 21.38 4.19 -9.19
C SER A 78 21.15 2.69 -8.90
N GLY A 79 20.04 2.11 -9.38
CA GLY A 79 19.70 0.71 -9.21
C GLY A 79 19.19 0.35 -7.81
N ARG A 80 18.79 1.32 -6.99
CA ARG A 80 18.30 1.06 -5.62
C ARG A 80 16.80 0.87 -5.61
N HIS A 81 16.32 -0.18 -4.94
CA HIS A 81 14.89 -0.35 -4.66
C HIS A 81 14.35 0.81 -3.83
N CYS A 82 13.18 1.29 -4.21
CA CYS A 82 12.62 2.52 -3.67
C CYS A 82 11.55 2.23 -2.61
N VAL A 83 11.77 2.57 -1.35
CA VAL A 83 10.86 2.21 -0.24
C VAL A 83 10.77 3.32 0.79
N VAL A 84 9.58 3.58 1.32
CA VAL A 84 9.37 4.45 2.49
C VAL A 84 9.16 3.58 3.72
N GLN A 85 9.97 3.81 4.76
CA GLN A 85 9.79 3.21 6.07
C GLN A 85 9.11 4.22 7.00
N ALA A 86 7.97 3.84 7.56
CA ALA A 86 7.27 4.62 8.56
C ALA A 86 7.05 3.81 9.83
N ARG A 87 6.96 4.50 10.96
CA ARG A 87 6.60 3.92 12.25
C ARG A 87 5.51 4.73 12.89
N LEU A 88 4.63 4.08 13.65
CA LEU A 88 3.64 4.80 14.43
C LEU A 88 4.31 5.70 15.48
N LEU A 89 3.71 6.86 15.74
CA LEU A 89 4.13 7.74 16.82
C LEU A 89 4.08 7.01 18.18
N PRO A 90 4.94 7.38 19.16
CA PRO A 90 5.10 6.67 20.42
C PRO A 90 3.80 6.32 21.15
N GLU A 91 2.81 7.22 21.13
CA GLU A 91 1.52 7.04 21.78
C GLU A 91 0.68 5.89 21.19
N PHE A 92 0.94 5.46 19.96
CA PHE A 92 0.25 4.32 19.33
C PHE A 92 1.09 3.04 19.29
N GLN A 93 2.38 3.09 19.66
CA GLN A 93 3.27 1.93 19.53
C GLN A 93 2.88 0.76 20.45
N HIS A 94 2.14 1.02 21.54
CA HIS A 94 1.60 -0.03 22.42
C HIS A 94 0.62 -0.98 21.70
N LEU A 95 0.06 -0.58 20.55
CA LEU A 95 -0.86 -1.38 19.74
C LEU A 95 -0.15 -2.36 18.80
N THR A 96 1.16 -2.17 18.59
CA THR A 96 1.93 -2.84 17.54
C THR A 96 1.86 -4.36 17.63
N ASP A 97 2.04 -4.92 18.82
CA ASP A 97 2.11 -6.37 18.99
C ASP A 97 0.77 -7.03 18.63
N SER A 98 -0.34 -6.47 19.11
CA SER A 98 -1.68 -6.93 18.76
C SER A 98 -2.00 -6.76 17.27
N ALA A 99 -1.55 -5.67 16.64
CA ALA A 99 -1.73 -5.45 15.21
C ALA A 99 -0.95 -6.48 14.37
N VAL A 100 0.30 -6.77 14.75
CA VAL A 100 1.11 -7.80 14.08
C VAL A 100 0.53 -9.20 14.27
N GLU A 101 0.08 -9.54 15.48
CA GLU A 101 -0.63 -10.80 15.73
C GLU A 101 -1.89 -10.93 14.88
N PHE A 102 -2.64 -9.84 14.71
CA PHE A 102 -3.84 -9.84 13.88
C PHE A 102 -3.51 -10.19 12.43
N VAL A 103 -2.51 -9.54 11.82
CA VAL A 103 -2.17 -9.78 10.41
C VAL A 103 -1.58 -11.16 10.16
N LEU A 104 -0.85 -11.71 11.12
CA LEU A 104 -0.39 -13.11 11.06
C LEU A 104 -1.57 -14.09 11.07
N LYS A 105 -2.66 -13.79 11.79
CA LYS A 105 -3.90 -14.58 11.73
C LYS A 105 -4.68 -14.42 10.42
N GLN A 106 -4.36 -13.40 9.60
CA GLN A 106 -5.00 -13.17 8.30
C GLN A 106 -4.32 -13.92 7.15
N LEU A 107 -3.19 -14.59 7.38
CA LEU A 107 -2.50 -15.35 6.33
C LEU A 107 -3.44 -16.30 5.59
N ASN A 108 -3.26 -16.38 4.27
CA ASN A 108 -4.10 -17.13 3.33
C ASN A 108 -5.53 -16.60 3.13
N LYS A 109 -5.93 -15.49 3.76
CA LYS A 109 -7.18 -14.82 3.36
C LYS A 109 -7.06 -14.30 1.94
N PRO A 110 -8.11 -14.45 1.09
CA PRO A 110 -8.09 -13.95 -0.28
C PRO A 110 -7.76 -12.47 -0.36
N TYR A 111 -7.14 -12.07 -1.47
CA TYR A 111 -7.03 -10.66 -1.81
C TYR A 111 -8.40 -10.11 -2.22
N ASP A 112 -8.78 -8.94 -1.68
CA ASP A 112 -9.97 -8.24 -2.15
C ASP A 112 -9.65 -7.44 -3.42
N SER A 113 -10.01 -8.02 -4.57
CA SER A 113 -9.90 -7.36 -5.87
C SER A 113 -11.10 -6.49 -6.22
N ASP A 114 -12.19 -6.57 -5.46
CA ASP A 114 -13.44 -5.86 -5.77
C ASP A 114 -13.50 -4.48 -5.12
N TYR A 115 -12.66 -4.23 -4.11
CA TYR A 115 -12.54 -2.95 -3.39
C TYR A 115 -13.90 -2.38 -2.97
N ASN A 116 -14.82 -3.23 -2.53
CA ASN A 116 -16.22 -2.85 -2.29
C ASN A 116 -16.70 -3.15 -0.85
N GLY A 117 -15.82 -3.69 0.00
CA GLY A 117 -16.09 -4.05 1.40
C GLY A 117 -17.01 -5.26 1.60
N ARG A 118 -17.35 -6.00 0.53
CA ARG A 118 -18.18 -7.21 0.59
C ARG A 118 -17.36 -8.49 0.60
N CYS A 119 -16.11 -8.44 0.12
CA CYS A 119 -15.21 -9.58 0.14
C CYS A 119 -14.80 -9.90 1.57
N LYS A 120 -14.57 -11.19 1.87
CA LYS A 120 -13.98 -11.63 3.15
C LYS A 120 -12.44 -11.54 3.18
N GLY A 121 -11.89 -10.89 2.15
CA GLY A 121 -10.47 -10.72 1.90
C GLY A 121 -9.97 -9.33 2.29
N TRP A 122 -8.72 -9.05 1.93
CA TRP A 122 -8.08 -7.77 2.20
C TRP A 122 -7.34 -7.27 0.97
N TYR A 123 -7.34 -5.96 0.74
CA TYR A 123 -6.27 -5.30 -0.01
C TYR A 123 -5.26 -4.65 0.94
N CYS A 124 -4.10 -4.25 0.43
CA CYS A 124 -2.92 -3.95 1.24
C CYS A 124 -3.14 -2.89 2.33
N SER A 125 -3.73 -1.76 1.96
CA SER A 125 -4.01 -0.67 2.92
C SER A 125 -5.18 -0.98 3.86
N GLU A 126 -6.15 -1.78 3.43
CA GLU A 126 -7.27 -2.18 4.28
C GLU A 126 -6.81 -3.13 5.40
N LEU A 127 -5.91 -4.07 5.07
CA LEU A 127 -5.28 -4.94 6.06
C LEU A 127 -4.57 -4.11 7.15
N VAL A 128 -3.91 -3.01 6.78
CA VAL A 128 -3.30 -2.06 7.72
C VAL A 128 -4.38 -1.40 8.57
N LEU A 129 -5.40 -0.76 7.97
CA LEU A 129 -6.47 -0.11 8.75
C LEU A 129 -7.09 -1.07 9.77
N GLU A 130 -7.41 -2.29 9.34
CA GLU A 130 -8.04 -3.28 10.19
C GLU A 130 -7.12 -3.76 11.32
N ALA A 131 -5.83 -3.98 11.04
CA ALA A 131 -4.87 -4.45 12.05
C ALA A 131 -4.81 -3.51 13.26
N TRP A 132 -4.69 -2.20 12.99
CA TRP A 132 -4.66 -1.22 14.07
C TRP A 132 -6.03 -0.91 14.64
N ARG A 133 -7.12 -1.06 13.87
CA ARG A 133 -8.49 -0.98 14.42
C ARG A 133 -8.75 -2.09 15.44
N GLN A 134 -8.36 -3.32 15.12
CA GLN A 134 -8.53 -4.48 16.00
C GLN A 134 -7.66 -4.35 17.25
N ALA A 135 -6.41 -3.93 17.09
CA ALA A 135 -5.53 -3.64 18.22
C ALA A 135 -6.09 -2.54 19.14
N ASN A 136 -6.76 -1.53 18.58
CA ASN A 136 -7.36 -0.40 19.31
C ASN A 136 -8.84 -0.61 19.65
N HIS A 137 -9.22 -1.84 19.99
CA HIS A 137 -10.57 -2.19 20.47
C HIS A 137 -11.70 -1.73 19.54
N GLY A 138 -11.50 -1.87 18.24
CA GLY A 138 -12.49 -1.53 17.22
C GLY A 138 -12.46 -0.09 16.74
N ARG A 139 -11.62 0.78 17.33
CA ARG A 139 -11.48 2.20 16.92
C ARG A 139 -10.36 2.38 15.91
N PHE A 140 -10.65 3.08 14.81
CA PHE A 140 -9.66 3.35 13.78
C PHE A 140 -8.52 4.25 14.30
N VAL A 141 -7.28 3.78 14.19
CA VAL A 141 -6.06 4.61 14.32
C VAL A 141 -5.81 5.36 13.01
N PHE A 142 -5.92 4.64 11.89
CA PHE A 142 -5.95 5.20 10.55
C PHE A 142 -7.42 5.32 10.12
N PRO A 143 -7.96 6.53 9.89
CA PRO A 143 -9.35 6.68 9.48
C PRO A 143 -9.55 6.09 8.08
N GLN A 144 -10.77 5.62 7.80
CA GLN A 144 -11.16 5.31 6.43
C GLN A 144 -11.17 6.59 5.59
N THR A 145 -10.80 6.46 4.32
CA THR A 145 -10.79 7.54 3.34
C THR A 145 -11.77 7.21 2.21
N PRO A 146 -12.35 8.21 1.53
CA PRO A 146 -13.14 7.97 0.33
C PRO A 146 -12.29 7.26 -0.73
N MET A 147 -12.81 6.17 -1.31
CA MET A 147 -12.14 5.48 -2.40
C MET A 147 -12.17 6.35 -3.67
N GLY A 148 -11.03 6.41 -4.36
CA GLY A 148 -10.90 7.13 -5.62
C GLY A 148 -10.58 6.16 -6.76
N PHE A 149 -11.14 6.42 -7.94
CA PHE A 149 -10.88 5.66 -9.17
C PHE A 149 -10.54 6.59 -10.35
N ARG A 150 -10.32 7.86 -10.03
CA ARG A 150 -9.97 8.92 -10.98
C ARG A 150 -8.48 9.20 -10.94
N ASP A 151 -7.92 9.51 -12.09
CA ASP A 151 -6.56 10.03 -12.19
C ASP A 151 -6.52 11.41 -11.52
N MET A 152 -5.62 11.58 -10.55
CA MET A 152 -5.52 12.80 -9.74
C MET A 152 -5.10 14.05 -10.51
N GLU A 153 -4.53 13.90 -11.70
CA GLU A 153 -4.15 15.03 -12.56
C GLU A 153 -5.28 15.44 -13.49
N THR A 154 -5.98 14.46 -14.07
CA THR A 154 -7.02 14.75 -15.08
C THR A 154 -8.44 14.80 -14.52
N GLY A 155 -8.68 14.25 -13.32
CA GLY A 155 -10.01 14.07 -12.73
C GLY A 155 -10.90 13.05 -13.44
N LYS A 156 -10.40 12.36 -14.48
CA LYS A 156 -11.15 11.36 -15.24
C LYS A 156 -10.99 9.98 -14.64
N LEU A 157 -12.02 9.14 -14.76
CA LEU A 157 -11.93 7.73 -14.38
C LEU A 157 -10.82 7.05 -15.19
N LEU A 158 -9.98 6.27 -14.51
CA LEU A 158 -8.93 5.51 -15.16
C LEU A 158 -9.54 4.35 -15.97
N PRO A 159 -9.08 4.10 -17.21
CA PRO A 159 -9.61 3.04 -18.06
C PRO A 159 -9.60 1.65 -17.41
N TYR A 160 -8.55 1.35 -16.63
CA TYR A 160 -8.44 0.10 -15.89
C TYR A 160 -9.67 -0.17 -15.02
N TRP A 161 -10.09 0.81 -14.21
CA TRP A 161 -11.23 0.67 -13.31
C TRP A 161 -12.55 0.51 -14.06
N ILE A 162 -12.75 1.25 -15.15
CA ILE A 162 -13.94 1.10 -16.00
C ILE A 162 -14.03 -0.34 -16.52
N GLN A 163 -12.93 -0.89 -17.03
CA GLN A 163 -12.91 -2.26 -17.54
C GLN A 163 -13.08 -3.30 -16.44
N HIS A 164 -12.41 -3.12 -15.30
CA HIS A 164 -12.50 -4.01 -14.14
C HIS A 164 -13.95 -4.15 -13.67
N TYR A 165 -14.61 -3.03 -13.35
CA TYR A 165 -15.97 -3.03 -12.83
C TYR A 165 -17.02 -3.44 -13.87
N LYS A 166 -16.77 -3.18 -15.17
CA LYS A 166 -17.58 -3.75 -16.25
C LYS A 166 -17.50 -5.28 -16.30
N LYS A 167 -16.32 -5.87 -16.09
CA LYS A 167 -16.12 -7.33 -16.08
C LYS A 167 -16.80 -8.01 -14.88
N THR A 168 -16.78 -7.36 -13.71
CA THR A 168 -17.41 -7.90 -12.50
C THR A 168 -18.92 -7.62 -12.41
N GLY A 169 -19.46 -6.77 -13.30
CA GLY A 169 -20.87 -6.36 -13.29
C GLY A 169 -21.22 -5.49 -12.07
N GLN A 170 -20.23 -4.88 -11.43
CA GLN A 170 -20.39 -4.08 -10.23
C GLN A 170 -20.22 -2.58 -10.55
N PRO A 171 -20.88 -1.68 -9.80
CA PRO A 171 -20.61 -0.24 -9.92
C PRO A 171 -19.26 0.11 -9.31
N ILE A 172 -18.56 1.07 -9.91
CA ILE A 172 -17.34 1.67 -9.34
C ILE A 172 -17.71 2.30 -7.99
N PRO A 173 -17.10 1.89 -6.86
CA PRO A 173 -17.47 2.35 -5.53
C PRO A 173 -16.81 3.71 -5.17
N GLU A 174 -16.75 4.64 -6.12
CA GLU A 174 -16.20 5.99 -5.95
C GLU A 174 -16.85 6.70 -4.75
N GLY A 175 -16.02 7.28 -3.89
CA GLY A 175 -16.46 8.04 -2.71
C GLY A 175 -16.92 7.19 -1.53
N LYS A 176 -17.04 5.86 -1.67
CA LYS A 176 -17.37 4.99 -0.52
C LYS A 176 -16.18 4.88 0.45
N PRO A 177 -16.42 4.54 1.74
CA PRO A 177 -15.34 4.31 2.70
C PRO A 177 -14.40 3.19 2.26
N GLY A 178 -13.09 3.43 2.35
CA GLY A 178 -12.04 2.45 2.09
C GLY A 178 -10.69 2.98 2.59
N SER A 179 -9.60 2.64 1.88
CA SER A 179 -8.25 3.13 2.17
C SER A 179 -7.38 3.15 0.93
N HIS A 180 -6.25 3.85 1.01
CA HIS A 180 -5.25 3.87 -0.05
C HIS A 180 -3.83 3.95 0.53
N PRO A 181 -2.83 3.19 0.04
CA PRO A 181 -1.48 3.22 0.60
C PRO A 181 -0.85 4.62 0.59
N ALA A 182 -1.04 5.38 -0.48
CA ALA A 182 -0.61 6.78 -0.54
C ALA A 182 -1.22 7.64 0.59
N LEU A 183 -2.52 7.54 0.86
CA LEU A 183 -3.16 8.32 1.92
C LEU A 183 -2.73 7.87 3.31
N VAL A 184 -2.54 6.56 3.52
CA VAL A 184 -2.00 6.03 4.79
C VAL A 184 -0.60 6.57 5.05
N SER A 185 0.24 6.70 4.02
CA SER A 185 1.60 7.28 4.16
C SER A 185 1.61 8.75 4.61
N CYS A 186 0.51 9.47 4.43
CA CYS A 186 0.34 10.87 4.86
C CYS A 186 -0.26 11.01 6.26
N SER A 187 -0.50 9.90 6.95
CA SER A 187 -1.12 9.92 8.27
C SER A 187 -0.25 10.67 9.28
N GLU A 188 -0.85 11.63 10.00
CA GLU A 188 -0.24 12.30 11.15
C GLU A 188 0.07 11.35 12.32
N LYS A 189 -0.34 10.08 12.24
CA LYS A 189 -0.04 9.05 13.24
C LYS A 189 1.27 8.32 12.95
N LEU A 190 1.95 8.67 11.87
CA LEU A 190 3.21 8.07 11.43
C LEU A 190 4.35 9.09 11.47
N GLU A 191 5.52 8.61 11.87
CA GLU A 191 6.81 9.23 11.62
C GLU A 191 7.47 8.52 10.44
N ILE A 192 7.91 9.28 9.44
CA ILE A 192 8.68 8.76 8.32
C ILE A 192 10.15 8.67 8.76
N LEU A 193 10.66 7.46 8.92
CA LEU A 193 12.01 7.22 9.42
C LEU A 193 13.04 7.30 8.29
N ASN A 194 12.73 6.71 7.14
CA ASN A 194 13.63 6.64 6.00
C ASN A 194 12.86 6.66 4.68
N VAL A 195 13.47 7.27 3.68
CA VAL A 195 13.10 7.11 2.26
C VAL A 195 14.34 6.55 1.56
N ILE A 196 14.23 5.31 1.09
CA ILE A 196 15.28 4.60 0.36
C ILE A 196 15.02 4.76 -1.12
N GLY A 197 16.07 5.08 -1.89
CA GLY A 197 15.96 5.34 -3.33
C GLY A 197 15.27 6.68 -3.65
N GLN A 198 15.10 6.97 -4.93
CA GLN A 198 14.33 8.11 -5.41
C GLN A 198 13.00 7.62 -5.99
N LEU A 199 11.94 7.73 -5.18
CA LEU A 199 10.58 7.39 -5.63
C LEU A 199 10.04 8.47 -6.58
N PRO A 200 9.42 8.07 -7.72
CA PRO A 200 8.67 8.99 -8.53
C PRO A 200 7.62 9.74 -7.70
N SER A 201 7.60 11.06 -7.87
CA SER A 201 6.64 11.94 -7.23
C SER A 201 5.83 12.69 -8.29
N ARG A 202 4.62 13.13 -7.91
CA ARG A 202 3.76 13.96 -8.76
C ARG A 202 4.46 15.22 -9.26
N LEU A 203 5.36 15.80 -8.46
CA LEU A 203 6.10 17.02 -8.83
C LEU A 203 7.11 16.77 -9.96
N GLU A 204 7.60 15.54 -10.09
CA GLU A 204 8.61 15.13 -11.08
C GLU A 204 8.01 14.31 -12.25
N SER A 205 6.80 13.77 -12.10
CA SER A 205 6.19 12.83 -13.06
C SER A 205 5.55 13.46 -14.31
N LEU A 206 5.82 14.74 -14.60
CA LEU A 206 5.33 15.39 -15.83
C LEU A 206 5.87 14.76 -17.13
N SER A 207 6.79 13.79 -17.07
CA SER A 207 7.45 13.24 -18.26
C SER A 207 7.69 11.71 -18.33
N ILE A 208 7.41 10.87 -17.32
CA ILE A 208 8.06 9.53 -17.26
C ILE A 208 7.12 8.30 -17.34
N PHE A 209 5.83 8.38 -17.04
CA PHE A 209 4.97 7.18 -17.03
C PHE A 209 3.64 7.38 -17.77
N LYS A 210 3.65 7.12 -19.09
CA LYS A 210 2.46 6.63 -19.80
C LYS A 210 2.74 5.19 -20.23
N PRO A 211 1.88 4.21 -19.90
CA PRO A 211 1.97 2.92 -20.58
C PRO A 211 1.82 3.14 -22.10
N PRO A 212 2.49 2.35 -22.95
CA PRO A 212 2.28 2.44 -24.38
C PRO A 212 0.79 2.28 -24.67
N LEU A 213 0.23 3.23 -25.44
CA LEU A 213 -1.14 3.14 -25.93
C LEU A 213 -1.30 1.79 -26.63
N GLN A 214 -2.17 0.94 -26.11
CA GLN A 214 -2.61 -0.23 -26.86
C GLN A 214 -3.32 0.30 -28.10
N THR A 215 -2.69 0.11 -29.26
CA THR A 215 -3.32 0.33 -30.56
C THR A 215 -4.48 -0.65 -30.68
N VAL A 216 -5.67 -0.10 -30.89
CA VAL A 216 -6.89 -0.84 -31.27
C VAL A 216 -6.70 -1.66 -32.53
#